data_AF-A0AAD6RRU2-F1
#
_entry.id   AF-A0AAD6RRU2-F1
#
_cell.length_a   1.000
_cell.length_b   1.000
_cell.length_c   1.000
_cell.angle_alpha   90.00
_cell.angle_beta   90.00
_cell.angle_gamma   90.00
#
_symmetry.space_group_name_H-M   'P 1'
#
loop_
_entity.id
_entity.type
_entity.pdbx_description
1 polymer ?
#
loop_
_entity_poly.entity_id
_entity_poly.type
_entity_poly.pdbx_seq_one_letter_code
_entity_poly.pdbx_strand_id
1 'polypeptide(L)'
;MPNMEQRHTSQSSLLLPHSPKNPLLIKMASGLPLRHPAQGFNASQQLIKSDRGSMLTMSDDNVMMKQIVGTHAPDGREVDVKPLLLLVEDILKRATLQIDSSLTTSQAHAEMEDKTYHVNFVSMLDALSYTIDRISSEIAYKALGGTDAHATTVSLFNMLTSYSWDAKLVLTLAAFALNYGEFWLLAQISSSNQLAKSMAILRQLPSIMEQSGPLKPRFDAINNLIKVTMDLARCVVEFKDLPPAYISNEVPALSTAMAHIPTAVYWTMRSVVACAAQITSLTTMGHEFSISTTDAWELSTLAHKLSNILDHLRKQLDTCYQYIDEKRNVESFQMLKNLFEMIHIDNMKVLKALIYAKDDIQPLIDGSSKKRVRSSTISSIYVMNLL
;
A
#
# COMPACT_ATOMS: atom_id res chain seq x y z
N MET A 1 1.40 -12.90 68.45
CA MET A 1 2.17 -12.58 69.66
C MET A 1 2.72 -13.87 70.25
N PRO A 2 3.96 -13.85 70.79
CA PRO A 2 4.99 -14.82 70.41
C PRO A 2 5.44 -15.70 71.58
N ASN A 3 6.27 -16.71 71.29
CA ASN A 3 7.27 -17.19 72.24
C ASN A 3 8.64 -17.29 71.54
N MET A 4 9.61 -16.57 72.12
CA MET A 4 11.06 -16.69 71.89
C MET A 4 11.56 -17.97 72.60
N GLU A 5 12.68 -18.59 72.23
CA GLU A 5 14.07 -18.39 72.73
C GLU A 5 14.81 -19.72 72.38
N GLN A 6 16.12 -19.89 72.15
CA GLN A 6 17.32 -19.05 72.17
C GLN A 6 18.53 -19.87 71.61
N ARG A 7 19.43 -19.19 70.87
CA ARG A 7 20.93 -19.23 70.82
C ARG A 7 21.77 -20.52 70.91
N HIS A 8 22.78 -20.62 70.02
CA HIS A 8 24.25 -20.49 70.28
C HIS A 8 25.06 -20.84 69.00
N THR A 9 25.65 -19.91 68.25
CA THR A 9 27.04 -19.35 68.28
C THR A 9 28.21 -20.34 68.31
N SER A 10 29.05 -20.35 67.26
CA SER A 10 30.49 -20.00 67.32
C SER A 10 31.14 -19.88 65.93
N GLN A 11 31.87 -18.77 65.75
CA GLN A 11 32.88 -18.46 64.72
C GLN A 11 34.16 -19.30 65.00
N SER A 12 35.23 -19.44 64.18
CA SER A 12 36.00 -18.40 63.48
C SER A 12 37.24 -19.01 62.77
N SER A 13 37.62 -18.49 61.58
CA SER A 13 38.99 -18.14 61.06
C SER A 13 40.17 -19.18 61.06
N LEU A 14 41.20 -19.21 60.20
CA LEU A 14 41.80 -18.36 59.14
C LEU A 14 43.00 -19.14 58.50
N LEU A 15 43.50 -18.65 57.35
CA LEU A 15 44.89 -18.70 56.78
C LEU A 15 45.22 -19.53 55.51
N LEU A 16 45.56 -18.75 54.47
CA LEU A 16 46.40 -18.92 53.25
C LEU A 16 47.89 -19.33 53.57
N PRO A 17 48.89 -19.39 52.64
CA PRO A 17 48.97 -19.00 51.20
C PRO A 17 49.77 -19.95 50.26
N HIS A 18 49.77 -19.69 48.93
CA HIS A 18 50.98 -19.36 48.11
C HIS A 18 50.84 -19.64 46.58
N SER A 19 51.20 -18.64 45.77
CA SER A 19 51.60 -18.71 44.33
C SER A 19 53.13 -18.86 44.22
N PRO A 20 53.80 -19.11 43.05
CA PRO A 20 54.00 -18.05 42.02
C PRO A 20 54.38 -18.44 40.52
N LYS A 21 54.28 -17.43 39.62
CA LYS A 21 55.16 -17.03 38.46
C LYS A 21 55.14 -17.70 37.03
N ASN A 22 55.02 -16.81 36.01
CA ASN A 22 55.25 -16.89 34.52
C ASN A 22 56.78 -16.94 34.14
N PRO A 23 57.33 -16.72 32.88
CA PRO A 23 56.80 -16.46 31.50
C PRO A 23 57.55 -17.06 30.24
N LEU A 24 56.95 -16.89 29.03
CA LEU A 24 57.46 -16.68 27.62
C LEU A 24 58.79 -17.26 27.06
N LEU A 25 58.76 -17.88 25.85
CA LEU A 25 59.80 -17.73 24.79
C LEU A 25 59.41 -18.18 23.36
N ILE A 26 59.95 -17.47 22.39
CA ILE A 26 59.85 -17.42 20.91
C ILE A 26 60.66 -18.53 20.18
N LYS A 27 60.23 -19.03 19.00
CA LYS A 27 61.09 -19.17 17.79
C LYS A 27 60.39 -19.57 16.48
N MET A 28 60.87 -18.97 15.39
CA MET A 28 60.52 -19.15 13.98
C MET A 28 61.34 -20.24 13.26
N ALA A 29 60.82 -20.66 12.09
CA ALA A 29 61.49 -20.80 10.78
C ALA A 29 61.97 -22.17 10.22
N SER A 30 61.64 -22.36 8.91
CA SER A 30 62.35 -23.09 7.82
C SER A 30 62.19 -24.62 7.75
N GLY A 31 62.02 -25.32 6.61
CA GLY A 31 61.92 -25.00 5.18
C GLY A 31 62.13 -26.28 4.30
N LEU A 32 61.46 -26.32 3.12
CA LEU A 32 61.74 -27.09 1.85
C LEU A 32 61.47 -28.62 1.78
N PRO A 33 61.38 -29.24 0.57
CA PRO A 33 60.59 -28.90 -0.64
C PRO A 33 59.90 -30.14 -1.30
N LEU A 34 59.07 -29.97 -2.36
CA LEU A 34 59.04 -30.79 -3.61
C LEU A 34 57.86 -30.46 -4.57
N ARG A 35 58.21 -29.86 -5.72
CA ARG A 35 57.82 -30.15 -7.13
C ARG A 35 56.33 -30.19 -7.59
N HIS A 36 55.97 -29.15 -8.39
CA HIS A 36 55.12 -29.03 -9.62
C HIS A 36 54.11 -30.12 -10.06
N PRO A 37 53.00 -29.80 -10.79
CA PRO A 37 52.95 -28.81 -11.89
C PRO A 37 51.68 -27.92 -12.01
N ALA A 38 51.75 -27.01 -12.98
CA ALA A 38 50.73 -26.05 -13.39
C ALA A 38 49.51 -26.70 -14.06
N GLN A 39 48.32 -26.16 -13.80
CA GLN A 39 47.14 -26.25 -14.67
C GLN A 39 46.19 -25.06 -14.37
N GLY A 40 45.67 -24.45 -15.44
CA GLY A 40 45.03 -23.14 -15.43
C GLY A 40 43.69 -23.08 -14.69
N PHE A 41 43.47 -21.95 -14.02
CA PHE A 41 42.18 -21.59 -13.44
C PHE A 41 41.27 -21.00 -14.52
N ASN A 42 40.29 -21.78 -14.97
CA ASN A 42 39.12 -21.27 -15.69
C ASN A 42 38.18 -20.58 -14.69
N ALA A 43 38.10 -19.25 -14.75
CA ALA A 43 37.10 -18.44 -14.07
C ALA A 43 35.76 -18.51 -14.83
N SER A 44 35.08 -19.66 -14.84
CA SER A 44 33.81 -19.82 -15.59
C SER A 44 32.84 -20.88 -15.02
N GLN A 45 32.84 -21.15 -13.71
CA GLN A 45 31.89 -22.11 -13.11
C GLN A 45 31.17 -21.65 -11.84
N GLN A 46 31.19 -20.36 -11.50
CA GLN A 46 30.41 -19.83 -10.36
C GLN A 46 29.09 -19.12 -10.72
N LEU A 47 28.68 -19.11 -12.00
CA LEU A 47 27.48 -18.37 -12.44
C LEU A 47 26.21 -19.22 -12.67
N ILE A 48 26.19 -20.50 -12.29
CA ILE A 48 25.02 -21.39 -12.54
C ILE A 48 24.44 -21.98 -11.23
N LYS A 49 24.43 -21.19 -10.14
CA LYS A 49 23.75 -21.60 -8.89
C LYS A 49 22.69 -20.62 -8.36
N SER A 50 22.57 -19.42 -8.92
CA SER A 50 21.52 -18.46 -8.54
C SER A 50 20.20 -18.68 -9.27
N ASP A 51 20.19 -19.34 -10.42
CA ASP A 51 19.01 -19.37 -11.31
C ASP A 51 18.04 -20.54 -11.04
N ARG A 52 18.49 -21.59 -10.36
CA ARG A 52 17.63 -22.74 -10.01
C ARG A 52 16.64 -22.47 -8.87
N GLY A 53 16.90 -21.47 -8.01
CA GLY A 53 15.97 -21.06 -6.95
C GLY A 53 14.83 -20.15 -7.46
N SER A 54 15.10 -19.38 -8.53
CA SER A 54 14.12 -18.50 -9.17
C SER A 54 13.08 -19.31 -9.97
N MET A 55 13.50 -20.39 -10.63
CA MET A 55 12.62 -21.20 -11.47
C MET A 55 11.57 -22.01 -10.68
N LEU A 56 11.88 -22.42 -9.45
CA LEU A 56 10.93 -23.15 -8.59
C LEU A 56 9.87 -22.21 -7.98
N THR A 57 10.27 -20.99 -7.62
CA THR A 57 9.36 -19.98 -7.04
C THR A 57 8.37 -19.41 -8.06
N MET A 58 8.76 -19.26 -9.33
CA MET A 58 7.82 -18.84 -10.39
C MET A 58 6.77 -19.90 -10.74
N SER A 59 7.10 -21.19 -10.62
CA SER A 59 6.16 -22.29 -10.86
C SER A 59 5.08 -22.35 -9.78
N ASP A 60 5.47 -22.18 -8.52
CA ASP A 60 4.55 -22.20 -7.38
C ASP A 60 3.67 -20.95 -7.33
N ASP A 61 4.22 -19.76 -7.64
CA ASP A 61 3.45 -18.51 -7.77
C ASP A 61 2.33 -18.65 -8.83
N ASN A 62 2.58 -19.38 -9.92
CA ASN A 62 1.59 -19.60 -10.99
C ASN A 62 0.48 -20.60 -10.59
N VAL A 63 0.82 -21.68 -9.88
CA VAL A 63 -0.17 -22.65 -9.37
C VAL A 63 -1.05 -22.00 -8.29
N MET A 64 -0.42 -21.23 -7.39
CA MET A 64 -1.10 -20.48 -6.35
C MET A 64 -2.03 -19.42 -6.94
N MET A 65 -1.56 -18.64 -7.92
CA MET A 65 -2.40 -17.63 -8.57
C MET A 65 -3.60 -18.28 -9.27
N LYS A 66 -3.43 -19.45 -9.88
CA LYS A 66 -4.54 -20.22 -10.47
C LYS A 66 -5.59 -20.63 -9.43
N GLN A 67 -5.18 -21.01 -8.22
CA GLN A 67 -6.12 -21.31 -7.14
C GLN A 67 -6.92 -20.06 -6.76
N ILE A 68 -6.25 -18.93 -6.52
CA ILE A 68 -6.90 -17.68 -6.11
C ILE A 68 -7.87 -17.19 -7.20
N VAL A 69 -7.43 -17.18 -8.46
CA VAL A 69 -8.29 -16.84 -9.61
C VAL A 69 -9.43 -17.84 -9.75
N GLY A 70 -9.18 -19.14 -9.53
CA GLY A 70 -10.21 -20.19 -9.60
C GLY A 70 -11.32 -20.03 -8.56
N THR A 71 -11.04 -19.40 -7.41
CA THR A 71 -12.05 -19.08 -6.38
C THR A 71 -12.74 -17.73 -6.61
N HIS A 72 -12.31 -16.93 -7.59
CA HIS A 72 -12.89 -15.64 -7.88
C HIS A 72 -14.26 -15.79 -8.56
N ALA A 73 -15.33 -15.48 -7.82
CA ALA A 73 -16.71 -15.66 -8.27
C ALA A 73 -17.56 -14.43 -7.90
N PRO A 74 -17.35 -13.28 -8.56
CA PRO A 74 -18.07 -12.05 -8.24
C PRO A 74 -19.57 -12.22 -8.48
N ASP A 75 -20.40 -11.79 -7.53
CA ASP A 75 -21.86 -11.95 -7.57
C ASP A 75 -22.59 -10.81 -8.31
N GLY A 76 -21.82 -9.93 -8.96
CA GLY A 76 -22.33 -8.76 -9.67
C GLY A 76 -22.58 -7.54 -8.78
N ARG A 77 -22.33 -7.61 -7.46
CA ARG A 77 -22.37 -6.43 -6.61
C ARG A 77 -21.22 -5.49 -6.96
N GLU A 78 -21.57 -4.26 -7.32
CA GLU A 78 -20.61 -3.17 -7.45
C GLU A 78 -20.54 -2.40 -6.14
N VAL A 79 -19.32 -2.28 -5.61
CA VAL A 79 -19.03 -1.47 -4.44
C VAL A 79 -18.28 -0.25 -4.93
N ASP A 80 -18.81 0.96 -4.65
CA ASP A 80 -18.02 2.17 -4.86
C ASP A 80 -16.94 2.26 -3.78
N VAL A 81 -15.75 1.79 -4.12
CA VAL A 81 -14.63 1.66 -3.18
C VAL A 81 -13.90 2.97 -2.93
N LYS A 82 -14.11 4.03 -3.72
CA LYS A 82 -13.29 5.26 -3.62
C LYS A 82 -13.48 6.01 -2.30
N PRO A 83 -14.72 6.26 -1.83
CA PRO A 83 -14.90 6.96 -0.57
C PRO A 83 -14.28 6.19 0.61
N LEU A 84 -14.36 4.85 0.58
CA LEU A 84 -13.72 4.00 1.57
C LEU A 84 -12.19 4.06 1.47
N LEU A 85 -11.62 4.03 0.26
CA LEU A 85 -10.18 4.15 0.06
C LEU A 85 -9.64 5.50 0.53
N LEU A 86 -10.38 6.60 0.34
CA LEU A 86 -10.02 7.93 0.85
C LEU A 86 -10.02 7.98 2.39
N LEU A 87 -11.02 7.37 3.03
CA LEU A 87 -11.06 7.25 4.50
C LEU A 87 -9.86 6.45 5.02
N VAL A 88 -9.54 5.33 4.37
CA VAL A 88 -8.36 4.51 4.68
C VAL A 88 -7.07 5.32 4.55
N GLU A 89 -6.95 6.10 3.47
CA GLU A 89 -5.78 6.95 3.24
C GLU A 89 -5.62 8.00 4.35
N ASP A 90 -6.71 8.64 4.80
CA ASP A 90 -6.68 9.60 5.90
C ASP A 90 -6.23 8.94 7.22
N ILE A 91 -6.80 7.78 7.58
CA ILE A 91 -6.43 7.02 8.78
C ILE A 91 -4.93 6.68 8.77
N LEU A 92 -4.45 6.07 7.69
CA LEU A 92 -3.07 5.62 7.59
C LEU A 92 -2.07 6.80 7.57
N LYS A 93 -2.40 7.91 6.89
CA LYS A 93 -1.58 9.13 6.92
C LYS A 93 -1.42 9.69 8.33
N ARG A 94 -2.53 9.79 9.08
CA ARG A 94 -2.52 10.31 10.46
C ARG A 94 -1.80 9.37 11.42
N ALA A 95 -1.87 8.07 11.20
CA ALA A 95 -1.13 7.08 11.96
C ALA A 95 0.40 7.17 11.71
N THR A 96 0.84 7.43 10.47
CA THR A 96 2.26 7.49 10.10
C THR A 96 2.95 8.81 10.48
N LEU A 97 2.29 9.97 10.31
CA LEU A 97 2.90 11.31 10.51
C LEU A 97 3.39 11.61 11.93
N GLN A 98 2.94 10.86 12.93
CA GLN A 98 3.16 11.18 14.35
C GLN A 98 4.36 10.46 14.98
N ILE A 99 5.10 9.64 14.21
CA ILE A 99 6.37 9.04 14.69
C ILE A 99 7.51 10.09 14.69
N ASP A 100 7.46 11.09 13.82
CA ASP A 100 8.49 12.14 13.69
C ASP A 100 8.08 13.50 14.28
N SER A 101 6.87 13.66 14.80
CA SER A 101 6.36 14.93 15.34
C SER A 101 5.95 14.81 16.81
N SER A 102 6.68 15.51 17.67
CA SER A 102 6.17 15.93 18.98
C SER A 102 4.87 16.72 18.77
N LEU A 103 3.74 16.10 19.16
CA LEU A 103 2.49 16.72 19.60
C LEU A 103 2.20 18.10 18.99
N THR A 104 1.75 18.15 17.73
CA THR A 104 0.99 19.32 17.24
C THR A 104 -0.31 18.85 16.59
N THR A 105 -1.38 19.00 17.35
CA THR A 105 -2.76 18.73 16.97
C THR A 105 -3.18 19.69 15.85
N SER A 106 -3.02 19.28 14.60
CA SER A 106 -3.63 19.98 13.47
C SER A 106 -5.01 19.39 13.20
N GLN A 107 -6.03 19.93 13.88
CA GLN A 107 -7.43 19.73 13.50
C GLN A 107 -7.68 20.51 12.20
N ALA A 108 -7.56 19.83 11.07
CA ALA A 108 -8.16 20.27 9.82
C ALA A 108 -9.56 19.65 9.73
N HIS A 109 -10.57 20.37 10.23
CA HIS A 109 -11.95 20.14 9.83
C HIS A 109 -12.07 20.56 8.35
N ALA A 110 -12.14 19.58 7.45
CA ALA A 110 -12.60 19.80 6.09
C ALA A 110 -14.08 19.43 6.04
N GLU A 111 -14.94 20.35 6.48
CA GLU A 111 -16.38 20.25 6.25
C GLU A 111 -16.75 21.08 5.04
N MET A 112 -16.96 20.40 3.90
CA MET A 112 -18.09 20.71 3.02
C MET A 112 -18.24 19.56 2.02
N GLU A 113 -19.05 18.56 2.35
CA GLU A 113 -19.45 17.55 1.37
C GLU A 113 -20.96 17.28 1.49
N ASP A 114 -21.60 17.23 0.32
CA ASP A 114 -23.03 17.21 0.09
C ASP A 114 -23.75 16.12 0.91
N LYS A 115 -24.80 16.52 1.63
CA LYS A 115 -25.55 15.67 2.58
C LYS A 115 -26.02 14.35 1.94
N THR A 116 -26.25 14.34 0.64
CA THR A 116 -26.67 13.15 -0.12
C THR A 116 -25.54 12.13 -0.28
N TYR A 117 -24.32 12.60 -0.60
CA TYR A 117 -23.14 11.71 -0.71
C TYR A 117 -22.77 11.12 0.64
N HIS A 118 -22.92 11.90 1.71
CA HIS A 118 -22.67 11.41 3.07
C HIS A 118 -23.64 10.29 3.49
N VAL A 119 -24.94 10.41 3.17
CA VAL A 119 -25.95 9.37 3.47
C VAL A 119 -25.68 8.08 2.69
N ASN A 120 -25.32 8.18 1.41
CA ASN A 120 -24.98 7.00 0.59
C ASN A 120 -23.71 6.31 1.10
N PHE A 121 -22.71 7.11 1.51
CA PHE A 121 -21.48 6.59 2.10
C PHE A 121 -21.73 5.83 3.41
N VAL A 122 -22.52 6.41 4.33
CA VAL A 122 -22.88 5.77 5.60
C VAL A 122 -23.62 4.45 5.37
N SER A 123 -24.56 4.42 4.42
CA SER A 123 -25.31 3.20 4.08
C SER A 123 -24.39 2.11 3.51
N MET A 124 -23.41 2.48 2.69
CA MET A 124 -22.38 1.56 2.19
C MET A 124 -21.50 1.02 3.32
N LEU A 125 -21.07 1.87 4.25
CA LEU A 125 -20.30 1.44 5.42
C LEU A 125 -21.09 0.46 6.30
N ASP A 126 -22.38 0.71 6.53
CA ASP A 126 -23.24 -0.19 7.31
C ASP A 126 -23.32 -1.59 6.65
N ALA A 127 -23.50 -1.62 5.33
CA ALA A 127 -23.52 -2.88 4.56
C ALA A 127 -22.17 -3.63 4.56
N LEU A 128 -21.04 -2.92 4.71
CA LEU A 128 -19.70 -3.48 4.67
C LEU A 128 -19.07 -3.70 6.05
N SER A 129 -19.62 -3.10 7.11
CA SER A 129 -19.04 -3.09 8.47
C SER A 129 -18.79 -4.49 8.99
N TYR A 130 -19.77 -5.40 8.87
CA TYR A 130 -19.60 -6.79 9.27
C TYR A 130 -18.43 -7.48 8.52
N THR A 131 -18.30 -7.22 7.22
CA THR A 131 -17.21 -7.79 6.40
C THR A 131 -15.86 -7.22 6.82
N ILE A 132 -15.78 -5.90 7.03
CA ILE A 132 -14.57 -5.22 7.48
C ILE A 132 -14.12 -5.73 8.85
N ASP A 133 -15.04 -5.82 9.82
CA ASP A 133 -14.75 -6.31 11.17
C ASP A 133 -14.30 -7.77 11.16
N ARG A 134 -14.92 -8.60 10.30
CA ARG A 134 -14.55 -10.01 10.15
C ARG A 134 -13.14 -10.18 9.57
N ILE A 135 -12.78 -9.40 8.56
CA ILE A 135 -11.41 -9.38 8.00
C ILE A 135 -10.43 -8.86 9.06
N SER A 136 -10.79 -7.79 9.75
CA SER A 136 -9.96 -7.16 10.79
C SER A 136 -9.63 -8.18 11.89
N SER A 137 -10.64 -8.90 12.36
CA SER A 137 -10.50 -9.95 13.37
C SER A 137 -9.65 -11.13 12.88
N GLU A 138 -9.85 -11.58 11.64
CA GLU A 138 -9.05 -12.65 11.04
C GLU A 138 -7.57 -12.25 10.94
N ILE A 139 -7.28 -11.04 10.45
CA ILE A 139 -5.90 -10.51 10.38
C ILE A 139 -5.28 -10.46 11.78
N ALA A 140 -5.97 -9.87 12.76
CA ALA A 140 -5.46 -9.73 14.13
C ALA A 140 -5.22 -11.09 14.81
N TYR A 141 -6.17 -12.03 14.68
CA TYR A 141 -6.07 -13.35 15.30
C TYR A 141 -4.95 -14.21 14.68
N LYS A 142 -4.84 -14.22 13.34
CA LYS A 142 -3.81 -15.00 12.64
C LYS A 142 -2.41 -14.41 12.81
N ALA A 143 -2.32 -13.08 12.97
CA ALA A 143 -1.07 -12.41 13.32
C ALA A 143 -0.55 -12.84 14.71
N LEU A 144 -1.43 -13.04 15.69
CA LEU A 144 -1.05 -13.55 17.03
C LEU A 144 -0.62 -15.02 17.01
N GLY A 145 -1.27 -15.83 16.17
CA GLY A 145 -1.00 -17.28 16.08
C GLY A 145 0.26 -17.65 15.30
N GLY A 146 1.03 -16.68 14.79
CA GLY A 146 2.21 -16.93 13.95
C GLY A 146 1.88 -17.70 12.66
N THR A 147 0.63 -17.59 12.19
CA THR A 147 0.18 -18.32 10.99
C THR A 147 0.89 -17.76 9.75
N ASP A 148 1.26 -18.64 8.81
CA ASP A 148 1.87 -18.25 7.54
C ASP A 148 1.03 -17.17 6.83
N ALA A 149 1.69 -16.06 6.46
CA ALA A 149 1.07 -14.93 5.78
C ALA A 149 0.36 -15.36 4.48
N HIS A 150 0.84 -16.41 3.82
CA HIS A 150 0.15 -16.98 2.67
C HIS A 150 -1.23 -17.53 3.03
N ALA A 151 -1.29 -18.41 4.04
CA ALA A 151 -2.52 -19.08 4.46
C ALA A 151 -3.59 -18.06 4.90
N THR A 152 -3.18 -17.03 5.65
CA THR A 152 -4.07 -15.92 6.03
C THR A 152 -4.56 -15.17 4.78
N THR A 153 -3.68 -14.87 3.83
CA THR A 153 -4.08 -14.21 2.58
C THR A 153 -5.10 -15.03 1.80
N VAL A 154 -4.90 -16.34 1.68
CA VAL A 154 -5.86 -17.26 1.02
C VAL A 154 -7.19 -17.31 1.78
N SER A 155 -7.17 -17.33 3.12
CA SER A 155 -8.37 -17.24 3.97
C SER A 155 -9.19 -15.98 3.64
N LEU A 156 -8.52 -14.83 3.50
CA LEU A 156 -9.16 -13.57 3.12
C LEU A 156 -9.77 -13.62 1.71
N PHE A 157 -9.08 -14.21 0.73
CA PHE A 157 -9.63 -14.40 -0.61
C PHE A 157 -10.89 -15.27 -0.60
N ASN A 158 -10.89 -16.35 0.18
CA ASN A 158 -12.05 -17.23 0.35
C ASN A 158 -13.24 -16.49 1.01
N MET A 159 -12.95 -15.61 1.97
CA MET A 159 -13.97 -14.77 2.61
C MET A 159 -14.58 -13.74 1.65
N LEU A 160 -13.81 -13.30 0.65
CA LEU A 160 -14.17 -12.21 -0.25
C LEU A 160 -14.46 -12.69 -1.68
N THR A 161 -14.71 -13.97 -1.90
CA THR A 161 -14.90 -14.61 -3.23
C THR A 161 -15.87 -13.83 -4.13
N SER A 162 -16.97 -13.35 -3.55
CA SER A 162 -18.06 -12.64 -4.23
C SER A 162 -17.79 -11.17 -4.58
N TYR A 163 -16.71 -10.58 -4.08
CA TYR A 163 -16.36 -9.18 -4.37
C TYR A 163 -15.52 -9.02 -5.65
N SER A 164 -15.51 -7.85 -6.26
CA SER A 164 -14.54 -7.50 -7.32
C SER A 164 -13.10 -7.45 -6.77
N TRP A 165 -12.09 -7.44 -7.64
CA TRP A 165 -10.67 -7.39 -7.21
C TRP A 165 -10.33 -6.11 -6.45
N ASP A 166 -10.82 -4.97 -6.93
CA ASP A 166 -10.73 -3.66 -6.29
C ASP A 166 -11.43 -3.65 -4.92
N ALA A 167 -12.63 -4.21 -4.80
CA ALA A 167 -13.33 -4.32 -3.52
C ALA A 167 -12.60 -5.25 -2.53
N LYS A 168 -12.11 -6.41 -2.98
CA LYS A 168 -11.27 -7.30 -2.16
C LYS A 168 -10.08 -6.54 -1.55
N LEU A 169 -9.42 -5.75 -2.38
CA LEU A 169 -8.27 -4.94 -2.01
C LEU A 169 -8.62 -3.87 -0.97
N VAL A 170 -9.62 -3.03 -1.28
CA VAL A 170 -9.98 -1.89 -0.42
C VAL A 170 -10.60 -2.34 0.90
N LEU A 171 -11.40 -3.41 0.92
CA LEU A 171 -11.93 -3.98 2.17
C LEU A 171 -10.82 -4.51 3.08
N THR A 172 -9.80 -5.14 2.51
CA THR A 172 -8.64 -5.62 3.27
C THR A 172 -7.83 -4.46 3.84
N LEU A 173 -7.66 -3.38 3.06
CA LEU A 173 -6.99 -2.17 3.52
C LEU A 173 -7.79 -1.45 4.60
N ALA A 174 -9.12 -1.40 4.50
CA ALA A 174 -9.99 -0.83 5.52
C ALA A 174 -9.87 -1.56 6.85
N ALA A 175 -9.93 -2.90 6.82
CA ALA A 175 -9.74 -3.73 7.99
C ALA A 175 -8.35 -3.55 8.63
N PHE A 176 -7.31 -3.43 7.81
CA PHE A 176 -5.97 -3.13 8.32
C PHE A 176 -5.86 -1.73 8.91
N ALA A 177 -6.42 -0.72 8.25
CA ALA A 177 -6.41 0.65 8.73
C ALA A 177 -7.13 0.79 10.08
N LEU A 178 -8.20 0.03 10.33
CA LEU A 178 -8.82 -0.04 11.65
C LEU A 178 -7.86 -0.55 12.72
N ASN A 179 -7.21 -1.70 12.49
CA ASN A 179 -6.25 -2.27 13.44
C ASN A 179 -5.03 -1.35 13.66
N TYR A 180 -4.45 -0.83 12.58
CA TYR A 180 -3.27 0.03 12.63
C TYR A 180 -3.59 1.39 13.26
N GLY A 181 -4.72 1.97 12.89
CA GLY A 181 -5.21 3.24 13.41
C GLY A 181 -5.54 3.14 14.90
N GLU A 182 -6.22 2.09 15.35
CA GLU A 182 -6.51 1.87 16.77
C GLU A 182 -5.23 1.78 17.60
N PHE A 183 -4.23 1.03 17.11
CA PHE A 183 -2.93 0.91 17.76
C PHE A 183 -2.24 2.27 17.94
N TRP A 184 -2.11 3.05 16.86
CA TRP A 184 -1.43 4.35 16.92
C TRP A 184 -2.23 5.41 17.67
N LEU A 185 -3.56 5.39 17.55
CA LEU A 185 -4.42 6.28 18.31
C LEU A 185 -4.24 6.03 19.81
N LEU A 186 -4.26 4.76 20.24
CA LEU A 186 -4.03 4.37 21.63
C LEU A 186 -2.65 4.85 22.12
N ALA A 187 -1.61 4.69 21.31
CA ALA A 187 -0.27 5.19 21.61
C ALA A 187 -0.27 6.70 21.90
N GLN A 188 -0.95 7.47 21.03
CA GLN A 188 -0.99 8.92 21.10
C GLN A 188 -1.73 9.44 22.34
N ILE A 189 -2.91 8.88 22.66
CA ILE A 189 -3.78 9.39 23.72
C ILE A 189 -3.49 8.79 25.11
N SER A 190 -2.61 7.78 25.19
CA SER A 190 -2.26 7.09 26.44
C SER A 190 -1.65 8.01 27.51
N SER A 191 -1.02 9.12 27.11
CA SER A 191 -0.41 10.10 28.01
C SER A 191 -1.42 11.05 28.67
N SER A 192 -2.55 11.31 28.01
CA SER A 192 -3.54 12.31 28.42
C SER A 192 -4.86 11.72 28.94
N ASN A 193 -5.15 10.45 28.63
CA ASN A 193 -6.41 9.79 28.97
C ASN A 193 -6.18 8.54 29.84
N GLN A 194 -6.82 8.47 31.02
CA GLN A 194 -6.64 7.35 31.95
C GLN A 194 -7.18 6.01 31.43
N LEU A 195 -8.32 6.00 30.72
CA LEU A 195 -8.86 4.79 30.09
C LEU A 195 -7.86 4.26 29.05
N ALA A 196 -7.36 5.15 28.19
CA ALA A 196 -6.35 4.80 27.21
C ALA A 196 -5.06 4.32 27.86
N LYS A 197 -4.64 4.92 28.98
CA LYS A 197 -3.49 4.46 29.75
C LYS A 197 -3.67 3.03 30.25
N SER A 198 -4.83 2.70 30.82
CA SER A 198 -5.14 1.33 31.25
C SER A 198 -5.14 0.33 30.08
N MET A 199 -5.73 0.70 28.94
CA MET A 199 -5.72 -0.13 27.73
C MET A 199 -4.30 -0.31 27.16
N ALA A 200 -3.49 0.75 27.16
CA ALA A 200 -2.11 0.72 26.70
C ALA A 200 -1.24 -0.21 27.55
N ILE A 201 -1.47 -0.25 28.87
CA ILE A 201 -0.80 -1.19 29.79
C ILE A 201 -1.17 -2.64 29.43
N LEU A 202 -2.45 -2.94 29.20
CA LEU A 202 -2.89 -4.28 28.78
C LEU A 202 -2.29 -4.71 27.43
N ARG A 203 -2.07 -3.75 26.52
CA ARG A 203 -1.44 -3.95 25.21
C ARG A 203 0.10 -3.88 25.26
N GLN A 204 0.71 -3.73 26.45
CA GLN A 204 2.16 -3.61 26.67
C GLN A 204 2.84 -2.48 25.86
N LEU A 205 2.08 -1.45 25.49
CA LEU A 205 2.53 -0.36 24.64
C LEU A 205 3.63 0.53 25.23
N PRO A 206 3.64 0.85 26.55
CA PRO A 206 4.69 1.68 27.14
C PRO A 206 6.11 1.13 26.92
N SER A 207 6.28 -0.20 27.02
CA SER A 207 7.56 -0.87 26.81
C SER A 207 8.08 -0.75 25.37
N ILE A 208 7.17 -0.66 24.39
CA ILE A 208 7.51 -0.46 22.97
C ILE A 208 7.96 0.98 22.72
N MET A 209 7.27 1.96 23.32
CA MET A 209 7.60 3.38 23.16
C MET A 209 8.95 3.74 23.79
N GLU A 210 9.29 3.12 24.93
CA GLU A 210 10.62 3.22 25.55
C GLU A 210 11.74 2.69 24.64
N GLN A 211 11.42 1.77 23.71
CA GLN A 211 12.35 1.17 22.75
C GLN A 211 12.21 1.73 21.31
N SER A 212 11.61 2.91 21.16
CA SER A 212 11.36 3.53 19.86
C SER A 212 12.60 3.70 18.98
N GLY A 213 13.78 3.97 19.57
CA GLY A 213 15.04 4.14 18.84
C GLY A 213 15.45 2.92 18.01
N PRO A 214 15.71 1.75 18.63
CA PRO A 214 16.07 0.51 17.92
C PRO A 214 14.99 -0.02 16.96
N LEU A 215 13.72 0.29 17.21
CA LEU A 215 12.59 -0.15 16.38
C LEU A 215 12.33 0.76 15.18
N LYS A 216 12.95 1.95 15.10
CA LYS A 216 12.74 2.92 14.01
C LYS A 216 12.89 2.31 12.60
N PRO A 217 13.94 1.51 12.28
CA PRO A 217 14.06 0.91 10.94
C PRO A 217 12.90 -0.04 10.58
N ARG A 218 12.30 -0.70 11.57
CA ARG A 218 11.12 -1.56 11.35
C ARG A 218 9.88 -0.72 11.06
N PHE A 219 9.66 0.34 11.84
CA PHE A 219 8.57 1.29 11.57
C PHE A 219 8.72 1.96 10.21
N ASP A 220 9.93 2.35 9.82
CA ASP A 220 10.21 2.93 8.51
C ASP A 220 9.90 1.95 7.38
N ALA A 221 10.29 0.67 7.53
CA ALA A 221 9.96 -0.37 6.56
C ALA A 221 8.44 -0.61 6.44
N ILE A 222 7.71 -0.64 7.57
CA ILE A 222 6.24 -0.74 7.59
C ILE A 222 5.61 0.45 6.88
N ASN A 223 6.01 1.68 7.23
CA ASN A 223 5.47 2.90 6.65
C ASN A 223 5.73 2.98 5.14
N ASN A 224 6.92 2.57 4.69
CA ASN A 224 7.23 2.49 3.27
C ASN A 224 6.34 1.45 2.56
N LEU A 225 6.17 0.26 3.14
CA LEU A 225 5.31 -0.76 2.56
C LEU A 225 3.84 -0.33 2.51
N ILE A 226 3.34 0.35 3.55
CA ILE A 226 2.00 0.96 3.57
C ILE A 226 1.86 1.98 2.45
N LYS A 227 2.85 2.85 2.25
CA LYS A 227 2.83 3.85 1.18
C LYS A 227 2.72 3.21 -0.21
N VAL A 228 3.58 2.24 -0.52
CA VAL A 228 3.56 1.55 -1.83
C VAL A 228 2.24 0.78 -2.02
N THR A 229 1.74 0.17 -0.95
CA THR A 229 0.44 -0.53 -0.93
C THR A 229 -0.72 0.42 -1.26
N MET A 230 -0.74 1.62 -0.69
CA MET A 230 -1.76 2.65 -0.98
C MET A 230 -1.67 3.16 -2.42
N ASP A 231 -0.46 3.40 -2.93
CA ASP A 231 -0.27 3.83 -4.31
C ASP A 231 -0.72 2.77 -5.33
N LEU A 232 -0.48 1.49 -5.02
CA LEU A 232 -0.97 0.37 -5.83
C LEU A 232 -2.48 0.22 -5.76
N ALA A 233 -3.09 0.39 -4.58
CA ALA A 233 -4.54 0.38 -4.46
C ALA A 233 -5.20 1.48 -5.28
N ARG A 234 -4.65 2.70 -5.25
CA ARG A 234 -5.12 3.80 -6.08
C ARG A 234 -5.03 3.45 -7.57
N CYS A 235 -3.88 2.94 -8.01
CA CYS A 235 -3.68 2.53 -9.40
C CYS A 235 -4.69 1.45 -9.84
N VAL A 236 -4.94 0.43 -9.03
CA VAL A 236 -5.94 -0.63 -9.32
C VAL A 236 -7.35 -0.07 -9.41
N VAL A 237 -7.73 0.86 -8.53
CA VAL A 237 -9.05 1.52 -8.56
C VAL A 237 -9.19 2.44 -9.78
N GLU A 238 -8.14 3.16 -10.19
CA GLU A 238 -8.16 4.03 -11.37
C GLU A 238 -8.45 3.24 -12.68
N PHE A 239 -8.02 1.98 -12.79
CA PHE A 239 -8.40 1.16 -13.94
C PHE A 239 -9.90 0.92 -14.07
N LYS A 240 -10.65 0.94 -12.97
CA LYS A 240 -12.12 0.83 -12.98
C LYS A 240 -12.80 2.11 -13.46
N ASP A 241 -12.11 3.25 -13.39
CA ASP A 241 -12.62 4.56 -13.77
C ASP A 241 -12.41 4.90 -15.25
N LEU A 242 -11.67 4.06 -15.96
CA LEU A 242 -11.44 4.26 -17.38
C LEU A 242 -12.79 4.29 -18.12
N PRO A 243 -13.05 5.30 -18.95
CA PRO A 243 -14.35 5.51 -19.56
C PRO A 243 -14.66 4.39 -20.57
N PRO A 244 -15.66 3.53 -20.30
CA PRO A 244 -15.90 2.33 -21.10
C PRO A 244 -16.37 2.64 -22.53
N ALA A 245 -16.83 3.87 -22.78
CA ALA A 245 -17.17 4.34 -24.13
C ALA A 245 -15.94 4.44 -25.06
N TYR A 246 -14.76 4.71 -24.48
CA TYR A 246 -13.55 4.97 -25.26
C TYR A 246 -12.58 3.79 -25.29
N ILE A 247 -12.56 2.96 -24.25
CA ILE A 247 -11.63 1.83 -24.13
C ILE A 247 -12.36 0.53 -23.78
N SER A 248 -11.89 -0.57 -24.36
CA SER A 248 -12.39 -1.92 -24.10
C SER A 248 -11.22 -2.88 -23.88
N ASN A 249 -11.52 -4.09 -23.40
CA ASN A 249 -10.52 -5.15 -23.15
C ASN A 249 -9.79 -5.63 -24.42
N GLU A 250 -10.13 -5.12 -25.60
CA GLU A 250 -9.42 -5.39 -26.85
C GLU A 250 -8.10 -4.62 -26.94
N VAL A 251 -7.98 -3.50 -26.20
CA VAL A 251 -6.73 -2.72 -26.16
C VAL A 251 -5.67 -3.53 -25.41
N PRO A 252 -4.50 -3.81 -26.03
CA PRO A 252 -3.48 -4.67 -25.43
C PRO A 252 -3.01 -4.18 -24.05
N ALA A 253 -2.93 -2.87 -23.86
CA ALA A 253 -2.52 -2.28 -22.60
C ALA A 253 -3.51 -2.59 -21.46
N LEU A 254 -4.81 -2.40 -21.72
CA LEU A 254 -5.87 -2.69 -20.75
C LEU A 254 -5.96 -4.20 -20.47
N SER A 255 -5.92 -5.03 -21.52
CA SER A 255 -5.94 -6.50 -21.38
C SER A 255 -4.78 -7.01 -20.53
N THR A 256 -3.56 -6.50 -20.77
CA THR A 256 -2.36 -6.82 -20.00
C THR A 256 -2.53 -6.39 -18.54
N ALA A 257 -3.01 -5.18 -18.29
CA ALA A 257 -3.27 -4.69 -16.93
C ALA A 257 -4.30 -5.57 -16.20
N MET A 258 -5.43 -5.89 -16.84
CA MET A 258 -6.48 -6.73 -16.27
C MET A 258 -5.97 -8.13 -15.90
N ALA A 259 -5.07 -8.71 -16.71
CA ALA A 259 -4.44 -9.99 -16.40
C ALA A 259 -3.49 -9.91 -15.18
N HIS A 260 -2.88 -8.76 -14.93
CA HIS A 260 -1.97 -8.54 -13.80
C HIS A 260 -2.65 -8.06 -12.50
N ILE A 261 -3.88 -7.52 -12.57
CA ILE A 261 -4.63 -7.07 -11.39
C ILE A 261 -4.77 -8.14 -10.31
N PRO A 262 -5.17 -9.40 -10.60
CA PRO A 262 -5.29 -10.43 -9.57
C PRO A 262 -3.98 -10.65 -8.80
N THR A 263 -2.85 -10.65 -9.50
CA THR A 263 -1.52 -10.76 -8.92
C THR A 263 -1.19 -9.55 -8.04
N ALA A 264 -1.51 -8.34 -8.51
CA ALA A 264 -1.33 -7.12 -7.72
C ALA A 264 -2.12 -7.18 -6.42
N VAL A 265 -3.42 -7.51 -6.48
CA VAL A 265 -4.29 -7.62 -5.31
C VAL A 265 -3.77 -8.65 -4.32
N TYR A 266 -3.32 -9.81 -4.80
CA TYR A 266 -2.73 -10.84 -3.94
C TYR A 266 -1.51 -10.32 -3.17
N TRP A 267 -0.53 -9.74 -3.88
CA TRP A 267 0.69 -9.26 -3.24
C TRP A 267 0.39 -8.10 -2.28
N THR A 268 -0.58 -7.25 -2.58
CA THR A 268 -0.98 -6.17 -1.67
C THR A 268 -1.64 -6.72 -0.41
N MET A 269 -2.59 -7.64 -0.52
CA MET A 269 -3.22 -8.27 0.65
C MET A 269 -2.19 -9.02 1.51
N ARG A 270 -1.24 -9.73 0.88
CA ARG A 270 -0.15 -10.39 1.59
C ARG A 270 0.75 -9.40 2.33
N SER A 271 1.08 -8.26 1.71
CA SER A 271 1.85 -7.19 2.35
C SER A 271 1.13 -6.59 3.56
N VAL A 272 -0.19 -6.42 3.46
CA VAL A 272 -1.03 -5.97 4.59
C VAL A 272 -0.97 -6.95 5.76
N VAL A 273 -1.12 -8.26 5.47
CA VAL A 273 -1.00 -9.31 6.50
C VAL A 273 0.38 -9.31 7.13
N ALA A 274 1.44 -9.13 6.33
CA ALA A 274 2.81 -9.05 6.83
C ALA A 274 3.01 -7.83 7.75
N CYS A 275 2.50 -6.65 7.37
CA CYS A 275 2.51 -5.46 8.25
C CYS A 275 1.81 -5.75 9.58
N ALA A 276 0.61 -6.32 9.55
CA ALA A 276 -0.16 -6.64 10.75
C ALA A 276 0.57 -7.63 11.67
N ALA A 277 1.21 -8.66 11.11
CA ALA A 277 2.04 -9.61 11.86
C ALA A 277 3.22 -8.91 12.54
N GLN A 278 3.89 -7.99 11.83
CA GLN A 278 5.00 -7.24 12.39
C GLN A 278 4.56 -6.32 13.54
N ILE A 279 3.46 -5.60 13.38
CA ILE A 279 2.89 -4.77 14.45
C ILE A 279 2.51 -5.64 15.67
N THR A 280 1.87 -6.78 15.43
CA THR A 280 1.44 -7.69 16.49
C THR A 280 2.62 -8.30 17.24
N SER A 281 3.70 -8.63 16.53
CA SER A 281 4.96 -9.10 17.11
C SER A 281 5.56 -8.05 18.04
N LEU A 282 5.55 -6.77 17.64
CA LEU A 282 5.99 -5.66 18.48
C LEU A 282 5.15 -5.53 19.77
N THR A 283 3.85 -5.83 19.72
CA THR A 283 2.94 -5.70 20.88
C THR A 283 2.87 -6.89 21.82
N THR A 284 3.13 -8.10 21.32
CA THR A 284 2.85 -9.33 22.07
C THR A 284 4.08 -9.89 22.76
N MET A 285 5.26 -9.69 22.18
CA MET A 285 6.51 -10.24 22.72
C MET A 285 7.42 -9.13 23.21
N GLY A 286 7.25 -8.76 24.48
CA GLY A 286 8.27 -8.04 25.22
C GLY A 286 9.61 -8.80 25.20
N HIS A 287 10.65 -8.09 24.77
CA HIS A 287 12.08 -8.28 25.05
C HIS A 287 12.84 -9.57 24.68
N GLU A 288 12.22 -10.67 24.22
CA GLU A 288 12.98 -11.95 24.08
C GLU A 288 13.13 -12.52 22.66
N PHE A 289 12.53 -11.92 21.63
CA PHE A 289 12.93 -12.22 20.25
C PHE A 289 13.76 -11.07 19.69
N SER A 290 15.04 -11.39 19.52
CA SER A 290 16.06 -10.71 18.72
C SER A 290 15.50 -9.66 17.77
N ILE A 291 16.12 -8.47 17.78
CA ILE A 291 16.12 -7.49 16.70
C ILE A 291 16.62 -8.20 15.44
N SER A 292 15.75 -8.99 14.82
CA SER A 292 15.98 -9.76 13.62
C SER A 292 15.94 -8.73 12.49
N THR A 293 17.11 -8.43 11.94
CA THR A 293 17.26 -7.67 10.69
C THR A 293 16.55 -8.36 9.52
N THR A 294 16.28 -9.67 9.64
CA THR A 294 15.53 -10.50 8.69
C THR A 294 14.10 -9.97 8.49
N ASP A 295 13.42 -9.56 9.57
CA ASP A 295 12.00 -9.16 9.54
C ASP A 295 11.79 -7.84 8.76
N ALA A 296 12.69 -6.87 8.94
CA ALA A 296 12.66 -5.60 8.21
C ALA A 296 13.04 -5.79 6.73
N TRP A 297 13.92 -6.76 6.45
CA TRP A 297 14.32 -7.10 5.09
C TRP A 297 13.20 -7.77 4.28
N GLU A 298 12.37 -8.60 4.92
CA GLU A 298 11.17 -9.17 4.30
C GLU A 298 10.17 -8.10 3.87
N LEU A 299 9.88 -7.12 4.74
CA LEU A 299 9.01 -5.99 4.40
C LEU A 299 9.58 -5.14 3.25
N SER A 300 10.90 -4.94 3.25
CA SER A 300 11.57 -4.19 2.18
C SER A 300 11.52 -4.93 0.84
N THR A 301 11.69 -6.25 0.86
CA THR A 301 11.52 -7.11 -0.32
C THR A 301 10.09 -7.04 -0.86
N LEU A 302 9.09 -7.09 0.03
CA LEU A 302 7.68 -6.93 -0.35
C LEU A 302 7.42 -5.53 -0.94
N ALA A 303 7.99 -4.47 -0.35
CA ALA A 303 7.84 -3.11 -0.86
C ALA A 303 8.42 -2.98 -2.26
N HIS A 304 9.62 -3.53 -2.50
CA HIS A 304 10.23 -3.55 -3.82
C HIS A 304 9.39 -4.36 -4.83
N LYS A 305 8.86 -5.52 -4.43
CA LYS A 305 7.97 -6.32 -5.28
C LYS A 305 6.71 -5.56 -5.66
N LEU A 306 6.06 -4.88 -4.71
CA LEU A 306 4.89 -4.05 -4.99
C LEU A 306 5.23 -2.85 -5.87
N SER A 307 6.38 -2.21 -5.67
CA SER A 307 6.82 -1.09 -6.53
C SER A 307 7.00 -1.53 -7.97
N ASN A 308 7.59 -2.71 -8.22
CA ASN A 308 7.75 -3.23 -9.58
C ASN A 308 6.40 -3.51 -10.25
N ILE A 309 5.43 -4.05 -9.50
CA ILE A 309 4.06 -4.27 -9.98
C ILE A 309 3.37 -2.93 -10.28
N LEU A 310 3.50 -1.97 -9.36
CA LEU A 310 2.95 -0.62 -9.50
C LEU A 310 3.49 0.10 -10.74
N ASP A 311 4.80 0.06 -10.97
CA ASP A 311 5.44 0.69 -12.12
C ASP A 311 4.96 0.06 -13.43
N HIS A 312 4.76 -1.26 -13.46
CA HIS A 312 4.19 -1.93 -14.62
C HIS A 312 2.74 -1.48 -14.87
N LEU A 313 1.90 -1.48 -13.84
CA LEU A 313 0.50 -1.09 -13.96
C LEU A 313 0.33 0.39 -14.32
N ARG A 314 1.13 1.30 -13.75
CA ARG A 314 1.13 2.73 -14.12
C ARG A 314 1.46 2.93 -15.59
N LYS A 315 2.47 2.24 -16.13
CA LYS A 315 2.79 2.30 -17.57
C LYS A 315 1.62 1.84 -18.45
N GLN A 316 0.91 0.78 -18.05
CA GLN A 316 -0.28 0.34 -18.78
C GLN A 316 -1.41 1.37 -18.68
N LEU A 317 -1.60 1.98 -17.50
CA LEU A 317 -2.61 3.00 -17.28
C LEU A 317 -2.34 4.26 -18.12
N ASP A 318 -1.09 4.73 -18.15
CA ASP A 318 -0.66 5.86 -18.98
C ASP A 318 -0.92 5.57 -20.47
N THR A 319 -0.61 4.36 -20.92
CA THR A 319 -0.88 3.92 -22.30
C THR A 319 -2.38 3.89 -22.60
N CYS A 320 -3.21 3.49 -21.64
CA CYS A 320 -4.67 3.52 -21.78
C CYS A 320 -5.19 4.95 -21.92
N TYR A 321 -4.71 5.88 -21.09
CA TYR A 321 -5.11 7.29 -21.19
C TYR A 321 -4.66 7.92 -22.51
N GLN A 322 -3.45 7.63 -22.98
CA GLN A 322 -2.98 8.08 -24.30
C GLN A 322 -3.90 7.57 -25.42
N TYR A 323 -4.25 6.28 -25.41
CA TYR A 323 -5.18 5.70 -26.38
C TYR A 323 -6.55 6.39 -26.35
N ILE A 324 -7.09 6.64 -25.15
CA ILE A 324 -8.38 7.33 -24.98
C ILE A 324 -8.32 8.75 -25.55
N ASP A 325 -7.27 9.50 -25.24
CA ASP A 325 -7.11 10.87 -25.72
C ASP A 325 -6.97 10.92 -27.26
N GLU A 326 -6.20 10.00 -27.85
CA GLU A 326 -6.09 9.87 -29.30
C GLU A 326 -7.45 9.57 -29.95
N LYS A 327 -8.21 8.62 -29.41
CA LYS A 327 -9.54 8.29 -29.90
C LYS A 327 -10.50 9.47 -29.79
N ARG A 328 -10.48 10.19 -28.65
CA ARG A 328 -11.30 11.39 -28.45
C ARG A 328 -10.94 12.49 -29.45
N ASN A 329 -9.67 12.66 -29.75
CA ASN A 329 -9.20 13.64 -30.73
C ASN A 329 -9.67 13.28 -32.15
N VAL A 330 -9.60 12.01 -32.54
CA VAL A 330 -10.10 11.53 -33.84
C VAL A 330 -11.61 11.72 -33.95
N GLU A 331 -12.38 11.36 -32.92
CA GLU A 331 -13.83 11.56 -32.90
C GLU A 331 -14.21 13.04 -32.97
N SER A 332 -13.50 13.90 -32.23
CA SER A 332 -13.71 15.35 -32.26
C SER A 332 -13.42 15.93 -33.66
N PHE A 333 -12.33 15.48 -34.29
CA PHE A 333 -11.98 15.88 -35.65
C PHE A 333 -13.02 15.41 -36.67
N GLN A 334 -13.47 14.15 -36.59
CA GLN A 334 -14.48 13.63 -37.51
C GLN A 334 -15.84 14.30 -37.31
N MET A 335 -16.22 14.58 -36.06
CA MET A 335 -17.41 15.36 -35.73
C MET A 335 -17.33 16.74 -36.39
N LEU A 336 -16.18 17.42 -36.27
CA LEU A 336 -15.99 18.73 -36.87
C LEU A 336 -16.04 18.67 -38.40
N LYS A 337 -15.39 17.68 -39.02
CA LYS A 337 -15.44 17.46 -40.48
C LYS A 337 -16.86 17.24 -40.99
N ASN A 338 -17.61 16.33 -40.37
CA ASN A 338 -19.02 16.07 -40.71
C ASN A 338 -19.85 17.35 -40.56
N LEU A 339 -19.56 18.12 -39.51
CA LEU A 339 -20.23 19.38 -39.25
C LEU A 339 -19.85 20.45 -40.28
N PHE A 340 -18.70 20.43 -40.93
CA PHE A 340 -18.41 21.31 -42.07
C PHE A 340 -19.04 20.85 -43.40
N GLU A 341 -19.24 19.54 -43.58
CA GLU A 341 -19.85 18.97 -44.80
C GLU A 341 -21.38 19.08 -44.83
N MET A 342 -22.02 19.18 -43.65
CA MET A 342 -23.45 19.40 -43.54
C MET A 342 -23.89 20.78 -44.05
N ILE A 343 -25.04 20.83 -44.72
CA ILE A 343 -25.71 22.09 -45.08
C ILE A 343 -26.35 22.66 -43.81
N HIS A 344 -25.92 23.84 -43.38
CA HIS A 344 -26.50 24.53 -42.22
C HIS A 344 -27.37 25.73 -42.66
N ILE A 345 -28.40 26.00 -41.86
CA ILE A 345 -29.25 27.19 -42.01
C ILE A 345 -28.51 28.45 -41.52
N ASP A 346 -27.67 28.30 -40.49
CA ASP A 346 -26.81 29.35 -39.93
C ASP A 346 -25.42 28.79 -39.56
N ASN A 347 -24.47 29.66 -39.26
CA ASN A 347 -23.11 29.26 -38.87
C ASN A 347 -23.00 28.86 -37.38
N MET A 348 -24.11 28.81 -36.64
CA MET A 348 -24.07 28.73 -35.18
C MET A 348 -23.65 27.37 -34.66
N LYS A 349 -24.02 26.28 -35.34
CA LYS A 349 -23.57 24.94 -34.98
C LYS A 349 -22.05 24.79 -35.10
N VAL A 350 -21.46 25.37 -36.16
CA VAL A 350 -20.01 25.37 -36.42
C VAL A 350 -19.27 26.20 -35.39
N LEU A 351 -19.74 27.43 -35.16
CA LEU A 351 -19.11 28.33 -34.20
C LEU A 351 -19.20 27.79 -32.77
N LYS A 352 -20.30 27.14 -32.39
CA LYS A 352 -20.40 26.45 -31.11
C LYS A 352 -19.41 25.30 -31.00
N ALA A 353 -19.27 24.46 -32.02
CA ALA A 353 -18.30 23.36 -31.99
C ALA A 353 -16.84 23.84 -31.90
N LEU A 354 -16.49 24.97 -32.53
CA LEU A 354 -15.12 25.51 -32.55
C LEU A 354 -14.76 26.35 -31.32
N ILE A 355 -15.70 27.16 -30.84
CA ILE A 355 -15.45 28.19 -29.81
C ILE A 355 -15.93 27.70 -28.43
N TYR A 356 -16.81 26.71 -28.38
CA TYR A 356 -17.60 26.34 -27.20
C TYR A 356 -17.36 24.86 -26.82
N ALA A 357 -16.35 24.59 -26.00
CA ALA A 357 -16.11 23.26 -25.44
C ALA A 357 -16.78 23.02 -24.06
N LYS A 358 -17.25 24.08 -23.40
CA LYS A 358 -17.97 24.04 -22.10
C LYS A 358 -19.01 25.16 -22.03
N ASP A 359 -20.06 24.97 -21.23
CA ASP A 359 -21.25 25.82 -21.06
C ASP A 359 -21.00 27.24 -20.48
N ASP A 360 -19.98 27.98 -20.95
CA ASP A 360 -19.73 29.36 -20.52
C ASP A 360 -20.49 30.36 -21.39
N ILE A 361 -21.47 31.04 -20.80
CA ILE A 361 -22.62 31.69 -21.46
C ILE A 361 -22.21 32.80 -22.46
N GLN A 362 -20.97 33.32 -22.43
CA GLN A 362 -20.51 34.43 -23.30
C GLN A 362 -18.99 34.38 -23.61
N PRO A 363 -18.56 33.63 -24.64
CA PRO A 363 -17.13 33.48 -24.97
C PRO A 363 -16.57 34.59 -25.88
N LEU A 364 -17.44 35.41 -26.49
CA LEU A 364 -17.02 36.45 -27.43
C LEU A 364 -16.85 37.79 -26.70
N ILE A 365 -15.82 38.55 -27.06
CA ILE A 365 -15.59 39.92 -26.60
C ILE A 365 -15.62 40.83 -27.81
N ASP A 366 -16.44 41.89 -27.77
CA ASP A 366 -16.43 42.93 -28.78
C ASP A 366 -15.19 43.81 -28.59
N GLY A 367 -14.31 43.87 -29.60
CA GLY A 367 -13.06 44.63 -29.53
C GLY A 367 -13.23 46.15 -29.39
N SER A 368 -14.38 46.69 -29.81
CA SER A 368 -14.66 48.13 -29.73
C SER A 368 -15.16 48.54 -28.33
N SER A 369 -16.08 47.77 -27.75
CA SER A 369 -16.65 48.04 -26.43
C SER A 369 -15.95 47.32 -25.28
N LYS A 370 -15.07 46.34 -25.59
CA LYS A 370 -14.45 45.39 -24.66
C LYS A 370 -15.45 44.62 -23.77
N LYS A 371 -16.73 44.56 -24.17
CA LYS A 371 -17.77 43.85 -23.43
C LYS A 371 -17.98 42.45 -23.99
N ARG A 372 -18.40 41.53 -23.12
CA ARG A 372 -18.81 40.18 -23.52
C ARG A 372 -20.10 40.23 -24.34
N VAL A 373 -20.15 39.47 -25.41
CA VAL A 373 -21.27 39.42 -26.36
C VAL A 373 -21.75 37.98 -26.55
N ARG A 374 -23.06 37.84 -26.82
CA ARG A 374 -23.67 36.54 -27.10
C ARG A 374 -23.24 36.03 -28.48
N SER A 375 -23.06 34.73 -28.59
CA SER A 375 -22.73 34.07 -29.87
C SER A 375 -23.79 34.30 -30.94
N SER A 376 -25.05 34.53 -30.57
CA SER A 376 -26.15 34.85 -31.49
C SER A 376 -25.94 36.16 -32.26
N THR A 377 -25.06 37.06 -31.80
CA THR A 377 -24.83 38.35 -32.47
C THR A 377 -24.07 38.19 -33.80
N ILE A 378 -23.37 37.07 -34.01
CA ILE A 378 -22.59 36.78 -35.23
C ILE A 378 -23.25 35.74 -36.15
N SER A 379 -24.50 35.36 -35.88
CA SER A 379 -25.23 34.31 -36.62
C SER A 379 -25.49 34.64 -38.09
N SER A 380 -25.48 35.92 -38.45
CA SER A 380 -25.74 36.43 -39.82
C SER A 380 -24.52 37.12 -40.44
N ILE A 381 -23.35 37.05 -39.79
CA ILE A 381 -22.11 37.63 -40.32
C ILE A 381 -21.31 36.52 -41.01
N TYR A 382 -20.87 36.76 -42.25
CA TYR A 382 -19.92 35.88 -42.94
C TYR A 382 -18.62 35.82 -42.14
N VAL A 383 -18.42 34.73 -41.40
CA VAL A 383 -17.14 34.43 -40.76
C VAL A 383 -16.25 33.82 -41.83
N MET A 384 -15.34 34.63 -42.38
CA MET A 384 -14.25 34.16 -43.22
C MET A 384 -13.32 33.31 -42.34
N ASN A 385 -13.36 31.99 -42.51
CA ASN A 385 -12.32 31.11 -42.01
C ASN A 385 -11.08 31.33 -42.89
N LEU A 386 -10.08 32.05 -42.38
CA LEU A 386 -8.72 31.88 -42.87
C LEU A 386 -8.22 30.54 -42.33
N LEU A 387 -8.22 29.52 -43.19
CA LEU A 387 -7.47 28.28 -42.99
C LEU A 387 -5.98 28.53 -43.26
#